data_AF-A0A7C8YBJ1-F1
#
_entry.id   AF-A0A7C8YBJ1-F1
#
_cell.length_a   1.000
_cell.length_b   1.000
_cell.length_c   1.000
_cell.angle_alpha   90.00
_cell.angle_beta   90.00
_cell.angle_gamma   90.00
#
_symmetry.space_group_name_H-M   'P 1'
#
loop_
_entity.id
_entity.type
_entity.pdbx_description
1 polymer ?
#
loop_
_entity_poly.entity_id
_entity_poly.type
_entity_poly.pdbx_seq_one_letter_code
_entity_poly.pdbx_strand_id
1 'polypeptide(L)'
;DFVDRVLMLHRSSQINRFCLRISRGFDCSNVNAWLQVALLRRVTMITISTKESAPTLLPCSLFTCETLMVLKLHGNFKMKIPTSLLLPHLKFLRLSSVKFTDECSLNRFISGCCLLEDIVIKAKWRNMENIDRS
;
A
#
# COMPACT_ATOMS: atom_id res chain seq x y z
N ASP A 1 10.02 -9.18 -16.95
CA ASP A 1 10.25 -8.91 -18.37
C ASP A 1 9.35 -7.88 -19.05
N PHE A 2 8.05 -8.10 -19.29
CA PHE A 2 7.25 -7.09 -20.03
C PHE A 2 7.07 -5.77 -19.27
N VAL A 3 6.65 -5.84 -18.00
CA VAL A 3 6.40 -4.65 -17.16
C VAL A 3 7.68 -3.85 -16.95
N ASP A 4 8.82 -4.52 -16.74
CA ASP A 4 10.13 -3.88 -16.59
C ASP A 4 10.48 -3.07 -17.85
N ARG A 5 10.27 -3.65 -19.04
CA ARG A 5 10.49 -2.94 -20.31
C ARG A 5 9.57 -1.74 -20.47
N VAL A 6 8.28 -1.87 -20.17
CA VAL A 6 7.33 -0.74 -20.24
C VAL A 6 7.75 0.40 -19.31
N LEU A 7 8.17 0.08 -18.08
CA LEU A 7 8.63 1.06 -17.11
C LEU A 7 9.96 1.73 -17.52
N MET A 8 10.86 0.99 -18.16
CA MET A 8 12.11 1.55 -18.71
C MET A 8 11.86 2.44 -19.93
N LEU A 9 10.98 2.03 -20.84
CA LEU A 9 10.67 2.76 -22.08
C LEU A 9 9.78 3.99 -21.85
N HIS A 10 9.16 4.10 -20.67
CA HIS A 10 8.34 5.25 -20.32
C HIS A 10 9.21 6.52 -20.18
N ARG A 11 9.15 7.38 -21.20
CA ARG A 11 9.94 8.62 -21.31
C ARG A 11 9.47 9.75 -20.40
N SER A 12 8.22 9.73 -19.93
CA SER A 12 7.72 10.77 -19.03
C SER A 12 8.34 10.65 -17.63
N SER A 13 8.80 11.77 -17.08
CA SER A 13 9.38 11.87 -15.74
C SER A 13 8.36 11.60 -14.62
N GLN A 14 7.05 11.62 -14.93
CA GLN A 14 5.98 11.45 -13.96
C GLN A 14 5.03 10.31 -14.34
N ILE A 15 4.63 9.53 -13.35
CA ILE A 15 3.55 8.53 -13.46
C ILE A 15 2.42 9.01 -12.55
N ASN A 16 1.32 9.53 -13.09
CA ASN A 16 0.21 9.98 -12.24
C ASN A 16 -0.50 8.83 -11.53
N ARG A 17 -0.71 7.72 -12.24
CA ARG A 17 -1.49 6.59 -11.73
C ARG A 17 -0.78 5.27 -12.00
N PHE A 18 -0.53 4.54 -10.92
CA PHE A 18 -0.01 3.17 -10.96
C PHE A 18 -1.09 2.20 -10.48
N CYS A 19 -1.43 1.22 -11.31
CA CYS A 19 -2.43 0.20 -11.00
C CYS A 19 -1.87 -1.19 -11.27
N LEU A 20 -1.85 -2.03 -10.25
CA LEU A 20 -1.35 -3.39 -10.33
C LEU A 20 -2.39 -4.38 -9.80
N ARG A 21 -2.73 -5.37 -10.64
CA ARG A 21 -3.60 -6.47 -10.26
C ARG A 21 -2.84 -7.79 -10.39
N ILE A 22 -2.70 -8.48 -9.26
CA ILE A 22 -1.93 -9.71 -9.13
C ILE A 22 -2.92 -10.86 -8.97
N SER A 23 -2.87 -11.80 -9.92
CA SER A 23 -3.62 -13.06 -9.87
C SER A 23 -2.87 -14.09 -9.03
N ARG A 24 -3.58 -15.13 -8.57
CA ARG A 24 -2.95 -16.25 -7.85
C ARG A 24 -1.90 -16.94 -8.71
N GLY A 25 -0.77 -17.30 -8.10
CA GLY A 25 0.37 -17.95 -8.76
C GLY A 25 1.26 -17.00 -9.55
N PHE A 26 1.08 -15.68 -9.40
CA PHE A 26 1.93 -14.71 -10.08
C PHE A 26 3.21 -14.46 -9.28
N ASP A 27 4.36 -14.52 -9.95
CA ASP A 27 5.64 -14.20 -9.33
C ASP A 27 5.69 -12.72 -8.93
N CYS A 28 5.59 -12.48 -7.62
CA CYS A 28 5.57 -11.14 -7.05
C CYS A 28 6.98 -10.53 -6.85
N SER A 29 8.05 -11.22 -7.27
CA SER A 29 9.43 -10.79 -7.00
C SER A 29 9.72 -9.36 -7.49
N ASN A 30 9.12 -8.95 -8.60
CA ASN A 30 9.34 -7.62 -9.19
C ASN A 30 8.34 -6.54 -8.74
N VAL A 31 7.30 -6.89 -7.96
CA VAL A 31 6.27 -5.93 -7.53
C VAL A 31 6.88 -4.76 -6.76
N ASN A 32 7.86 -5.05 -5.91
CA ASN A 32 8.58 -4.04 -5.16
C ASN A 32 9.36 -3.10 -6.09
N ALA A 33 10.05 -3.64 -7.10
CA ALA A 33 10.79 -2.84 -8.07
C ALA A 33 9.86 -1.92 -8.87
N TRP A 34 8.71 -2.42 -9.32
CA TRP A 34 7.72 -1.62 -10.06
C TRP A 34 7.15 -0.49 -9.21
N LEU A 35 6.88 -0.77 -7.93
CA LEU A 35 6.46 0.26 -6.98
C LEU A 35 7.54 1.31 -6.78
N GLN A 36 8.80 0.92 -6.60
CA GLN A 36 9.90 1.89 -6.47
C GLN A 36 9.98 2.82 -7.68
N VAL A 37 9.85 2.28 -8.91
CA VAL A 37 9.84 3.11 -10.12
C VAL A 37 8.67 4.10 -10.11
N ALA A 38 7.46 3.66 -9.73
CA ALA A 38 6.30 4.55 -9.63
C ALA A 38 6.52 5.66 -8.58
N LEU A 39 7.07 5.31 -7.41
CA LEU A 39 7.38 6.25 -6.33
C LEU A 39 8.43 7.28 -6.76
N LEU A 40 9.52 6.83 -7.40
CA LEU A 40 10.56 7.72 -7.96
C LEU A 40 10.00 8.67 -9.02
N ARG A 41 8.98 8.25 -9.76
CA ARG A 41 8.28 9.06 -10.76
C ARG A 41 7.10 9.85 -10.17
N ARG A 42 7.16 10.18 -8.88
CA ARG A 42 6.25 11.11 -8.18
C ARG A 42 4.78 10.75 -8.33
N VAL A 43 4.46 9.47 -8.18
CA VAL A 43 3.09 8.98 -8.35
C VAL A 43 2.12 9.61 -7.36
N THR A 44 0.93 9.94 -7.85
CA THR A 44 -0.14 10.55 -7.05
C THR A 44 -1.23 9.56 -6.69
N MET A 45 -1.40 8.49 -7.47
CA MET A 45 -2.37 7.43 -7.21
C MET A 45 -1.77 6.04 -7.34
N ILE A 46 -1.87 5.24 -6.28
CA ILE A 46 -1.51 3.82 -6.28
C ILE A 46 -2.76 2.97 -5.99
N THR A 47 -2.96 1.95 -6.81
CA THR A 47 -3.93 0.88 -6.56
C THR A 47 -3.28 -0.47 -6.75
N ILE A 48 -3.25 -1.28 -5.70
CA ILE A 48 -2.71 -2.64 -5.74
C ILE A 48 -3.78 -3.60 -5.27
N SER A 49 -4.08 -4.61 -6.07
CA SER A 49 -4.94 -5.70 -5.67
C SER A 49 -4.24 -7.04 -5.87
N THR A 50 -4.25 -7.89 -4.86
CA THR A 50 -3.71 -9.26 -4.94
C THR A 50 -4.75 -10.27 -4.50
N LYS A 51 -4.82 -11.39 -5.22
CA LYS A 51 -5.57 -12.59 -4.82
C LYS A 51 -4.67 -13.62 -4.11
N GLU A 52 -3.41 -13.30 -3.88
CA GLU A 52 -2.47 -14.18 -3.20
C GLU A 52 -2.90 -14.48 -1.76
N SER A 53 -2.72 -15.74 -1.36
CA SER A 53 -2.96 -16.18 0.01
C SER A 53 -1.79 -15.80 0.91
N ALA A 54 -0.56 -15.81 0.39
CA ALA A 54 0.63 -15.40 1.11
C ALA A 54 0.66 -13.87 1.31
N PRO A 55 1.09 -13.36 2.48
CA PRO A 55 1.23 -11.93 2.70
C PRO A 55 2.27 -11.32 1.74
N THR A 56 1.87 -10.31 0.96
CA THR A 56 2.80 -9.53 0.14
C THR A 56 3.40 -8.39 0.98
N LEU A 57 4.73 -8.26 0.98
CA LEU A 57 5.43 -7.15 1.61
C LEU A 57 5.38 -5.92 0.71
N LEU A 58 5.02 -4.78 1.29
CA LEU A 58 5.07 -3.49 0.61
C LEU A 58 6.32 -2.72 1.05
N PRO A 59 6.96 -1.94 0.16
CA PRO A 59 8.11 -1.12 0.52
C PRO A 59 7.74 -0.04 1.53
N CYS A 60 8.63 0.25 2.48
CA CYS A 60 8.44 1.35 3.43
C CYS A 60 8.33 2.71 2.72
N SER A 61 9.02 2.90 1.58
CA SER A 61 8.95 4.13 0.78
C SER A 61 7.55 4.42 0.23
N LEU A 62 6.66 3.42 0.17
CA LEU A 62 5.25 3.64 -0.14
C LEU A 62 4.59 4.56 0.89
N PHE A 63 4.95 4.43 2.17
CA PHE A 63 4.30 5.12 3.29
C PHE A 63 4.92 6.49 3.60
N THR A 64 6.01 6.85 2.94
CA THR A 64 6.70 8.14 3.07
C THR A 64 6.63 8.97 1.78
N CYS A 65 5.82 8.55 0.80
CA CYS A 65 5.71 9.22 -0.49
C CYS A 65 4.89 10.51 -0.38
N GLU A 66 5.56 11.65 -0.51
CA GLU A 66 4.94 12.97 -0.36
C GLU A 66 3.96 13.32 -1.47
N THR A 67 4.12 12.74 -2.67
CA THR A 67 3.23 13.03 -3.80
C THR A 67 1.94 12.22 -3.79
N LEU A 68 1.87 11.17 -2.96
CA LEU A 68 0.79 10.20 -3.00
C LEU A 68 -0.48 10.78 -2.36
N MET A 69 -1.52 10.94 -3.16
CA MET A 69 -2.83 11.46 -2.75
C MET A 69 -3.87 10.36 -2.58
N VAL A 70 -3.72 9.24 -3.31
CA VAL A 70 -4.68 8.14 -3.33
C VAL A 70 -3.96 6.81 -3.13
N LEU A 71 -4.32 6.08 -2.07
CA LEU A 71 -3.81 4.74 -1.79
C LEU A 71 -4.97 3.74 -1.67
N LYS A 72 -4.98 2.75 -2.57
CA LYS A 72 -5.97 1.66 -2.56
C LYS A 72 -5.26 0.31 -2.51
N LEU A 73 -5.45 -0.41 -1.41
CA LEU A 73 -4.89 -1.75 -1.20
C LEU A 73 -6.02 -2.76 -1.01
N HIS A 74 -6.02 -3.81 -1.83
CA HIS A 74 -6.99 -4.90 -1.74
C HIS A 74 -6.29 -6.27 -1.76
N GLY A 75 -6.28 -6.97 -0.64
CA GLY A 75 -5.66 -8.29 -0.52
C GLY A 75 -4.74 -8.41 0.69
N ASN A 76 -4.08 -9.56 0.81
CA ASN A 76 -3.27 -9.89 1.96
C ASN A 76 -1.90 -9.18 1.90
N PHE A 77 -1.85 -7.94 2.36
CA PHE A 77 -0.60 -7.18 2.50
C PHE A 77 -0.13 -7.15 3.95
N LYS A 78 1.19 -7.25 4.13
CA LYS A 78 1.84 -6.98 5.42
C LYS A 78 2.51 -5.62 5.34
N MET A 79 1.96 -4.66 6.08
CA MET A 79 2.45 -3.28 6.12
C MET A 79 3.45 -3.11 7.25
N LYS A 80 4.68 -2.67 6.94
CA LYS A 80 5.64 -2.19 7.94
C LYS A 80 5.53 -0.68 7.98
N ILE A 81 4.76 -0.17 8.93
CA ILE A 81 4.54 1.28 9.10
C ILE A 81 5.79 1.89 9.75
N PRO A 82 6.44 2.88 9.11
CA PRO A 82 7.57 3.59 9.70
C PRO A 82 7.14 4.40 10.94
N THR A 83 8.10 4.73 11.80
CA THR A 83 7.87 5.48 13.05
C THR A 83 7.76 7.00 12.84
N SER A 84 8.20 7.53 11.70
CA SER A 84 8.18 8.97 11.38
C SER A 84 7.69 9.24 9.96
N LEU A 85 7.12 10.45 9.77
CA LEU A 85 6.65 11.06 8.50
C LEU A 85 5.85 10.10 7.60
N LEU A 86 4.54 10.09 7.82
CA LEU A 86 3.59 9.33 7.00
C LEU A 86 2.99 10.23 5.92
N LEU A 87 2.58 9.61 4.82
CA LEU A 87 1.90 10.16 3.63
C LEU A 87 1.19 11.53 3.85
N PRO A 88 1.91 12.67 3.74
CA PRO A 88 1.42 13.95 4.23
C PRO A 88 0.30 14.54 3.36
N HIS A 89 0.25 14.17 2.08
CA HIS A 89 -0.75 14.63 1.11
C HIS A 89 -1.82 13.58 0.80
N LEU A 90 -1.89 12.48 1.57
CA LEU A 90 -2.89 11.45 1.31
C LEU A 90 -4.28 11.96 1.65
N LYS A 91 -5.15 11.97 0.63
CA LYS A 91 -6.55 12.39 0.74
C LYS A 91 -7.52 11.22 0.75
N PHE A 92 -7.19 10.14 0.02
CA PHE A 92 -8.08 8.99 -0.15
C PHE A 92 -7.37 7.69 0.22
N LEU A 93 -7.85 7.04 1.27
CA LEU A 93 -7.36 5.75 1.73
C LEU A 93 -8.43 4.68 1.60
N ARG A 94 -8.13 3.61 0.85
CA ARG A 94 -8.97 2.41 0.82
C ARG A 94 -8.18 1.16 1.10
N LEU A 95 -8.53 0.48 2.18
CA LEU A 95 -7.91 -0.76 2.61
C LEU A 95 -8.96 -1.87 2.66
N SER A 96 -8.65 -3.02 2.06
CA SER A 96 -9.55 -4.17 2.06
C SER A 96 -8.76 -5.45 2.19
N SER A 97 -9.11 -6.27 3.18
CA SER A 97 -8.44 -7.55 3.46
C SER A 97 -6.95 -7.42 3.80
N VAL A 98 -6.52 -6.23 4.24
CA VAL A 98 -5.16 -5.92 4.67
C VAL A 98 -4.96 -6.34 6.13
N LYS A 99 -3.75 -6.79 6.50
CA LYS A 99 -3.39 -7.15 7.87
C LYS A 99 -2.48 -6.10 8.48
N PHE A 100 -2.91 -5.54 9.60
CA PHE A 100 -2.06 -4.76 10.49
C PHE A 100 -1.38 -5.69 11.50
N THR A 101 -0.19 -5.32 11.95
CA THR A 101 0.53 -6.08 12.97
C THR A 101 -0.12 -5.96 14.35
N ASP A 102 -0.81 -4.84 14.60
CA ASP A 102 -1.44 -4.45 15.86
C ASP A 102 -2.35 -3.24 15.62
N GLU A 103 -3.28 -2.95 16.55
CA GLU A 103 -4.18 -1.79 16.46
C GLU A 103 -3.45 -0.45 16.49
N CYS A 104 -2.36 -0.36 17.28
CA CYS A 104 -1.56 0.86 17.39
C CYS A 104 -0.94 1.24 16.04
N SER A 105 -0.59 0.26 15.19
CA SER A 105 -0.02 0.48 13.86
C SER A 105 -1.03 1.11 12.89
N LEU A 106 -2.32 0.73 12.95
CA LEU A 106 -3.36 1.38 12.14
C LEU A 106 -3.61 2.81 12.61
N ASN A 107 -3.74 3.00 13.93
CA ASN A 107 -3.96 4.33 14.50
C ASN A 107 -2.80 5.27 14.17
N ARG A 108 -1.55 4.83 14.35
CA ARG A 108 -0.38 5.60 13.96
C ARG A 108 -0.38 5.94 12.47
N PHE A 109 -0.75 4.98 11.61
CA PHE A 109 -0.82 5.21 10.18
C PHE A 109 -1.82 6.31 9.79
N ILE A 110 -3.02 6.26 10.36
CA ILE A 110 -4.07 7.26 10.10
C ILE A 110 -3.65 8.62 10.67
N SER A 111 -3.16 8.67 11.92
CA SER A 111 -2.77 9.92 12.58
C SER A 111 -1.66 10.68 11.87
N GLY A 112 -0.80 9.98 11.11
CA GLY A 112 0.24 10.63 10.31
C GLY A 112 -0.21 11.13 8.93
N CYS A 113 -1.43 10.79 8.48
CA CYS A 113 -1.99 11.27 7.23
C CYS A 113 -2.88 12.50 7.48
N CYS A 114 -2.27 13.67 7.70
CA CYS A 114 -2.99 14.86 8.18
C CYS A 114 -4.04 15.44 7.21
N LEU A 115 -3.95 15.14 5.90
CA LEU A 115 -4.86 15.66 4.87
C LEU A 115 -5.92 14.64 4.42
N LEU A 116 -6.17 13.61 5.21
CA LEU A 116 -7.04 12.51 4.84
C LEU A 116 -8.52 12.94 4.84
N GLU A 117 -9.15 12.88 3.66
CA GLU A 117 -10.54 13.33 3.42
C GLU A 117 -11.53 12.15 3.40
N ASP A 118 -11.12 10.99 2.87
CA ASP A 118 -11.96 9.80 2.73
C ASP A 118 -11.20 8.53 3.14
N ILE A 119 -11.84 7.73 4.00
CA ILE A 119 -11.30 6.49 4.54
C ILE A 119 -12.30 5.35 4.38
N VAL A 120 -11.88 4.28 3.72
CA VAL A 120 -12.63 3.03 3.63
C VAL A 120 -11.78 1.86 4.10
N ILE A 121 -12.15 1.25 5.23
CA ILE A 121 -11.47 0.06 5.76
C ILE A 121 -12.45 -1.11 5.76
N LYS A 122 -12.07 -2.19 5.06
CA LYS A 122 -12.78 -3.48 5.05
C LYS A 122 -11.89 -4.55 5.67
N ALA A 123 -11.92 -4.65 6.99
CA ALA A 123 -11.21 -5.68 7.73
C ALA A 123 -12.04 -6.96 7.82
N LYS A 124 -11.38 -8.12 7.78
CA LYS A 124 -11.92 -9.35 8.37
C LYS A 124 -11.34 -9.40 9.78
N TRP A 125 -12.07 -8.86 10.75
CA TRP A 125 -11.72 -9.02 12.16
C TRP A 125 -11.81 -10.52 12.46
N ARG A 126 -10.66 -11.20 12.58
CA ARG A 126 -10.67 -12.49 13.26
C ARG A 126 -10.85 -12.14 14.73
N ASN A 127 -11.90 -12.68 15.34
CA ASN A 127 -12.29 -12.49 16.74
C ASN A 127 -11.09 -12.11 17.62
N MET A 128 -11.11 -10.91 18.19
CA MET A 128 -10.32 -10.59 19.39
C MET A 128 -10.93 -11.26 20.63
N GLU A 129 -11.43 -12.48 20.49
CA GLU A 129 -11.73 -13.35 21.63
C GLU A 129 -10.41 -13.96 22.08
N ASN A 130 -9.61 -13.16 22.79
CA ASN A 130 -8.61 -13.56 23.78
C ASN A 130 -7.97 -12.31 24.42
N ILE A 131 -8.78 -11.31 24.76
CA ILE A 131 -8.45 -10.40 25.86
C ILE A 131 -9.51 -10.64 26.94
N ASP A 132 -9.43 -11.81 27.55
CA ASP A 132 -9.69 -11.94 28.97
C ASP A 132 -8.80 -13.04 29.53
N ARG A 133 -8.26 -12.77 30.73
CA ARG A 133 -7.50 -13.64 31.65
C ARG A 133 -5.99 -13.80 31.47
N SER A 134 -5.26 -12.86 32.08
CA SER A 134 -4.39 -13.16 33.23
C SER A 134 -4.03 -11.89 33.98
#